data_AF-A0A5Y4SBA2-F1
#
_entry.id   AF-A0A5Y4SBA2-F1
#
_cell.length_a   1.000
_cell.length_b   1.000
_cell.length_c   1.000
_cell.angle_alpha   90.00
_cell.angle_beta   90.00
_cell.angle_gamma   90.00
#
_symmetry.space_group_name_H-M   'P 1'
#
loop_
_entity.id
_entity.type
_entity.pdbx_description
1 polymer ?
#
loop_
_entity_poly.entity_id
_entity_poly.type
_entity_poly.pdbx_seq_one_letter_code
_entity_poly.pdbx_strand_id
1 'polypeptide(L)'
;MNISDIRAGLRTLVENEETTFKQIALESGLSTGTISSFINDKYNGDNERVSQILQRWLEKYHAVAELPEPPRFVETQTVKQIWTSMRFASLTESIAVVCGNPGVGKTEAAREYRRTNNNVWMITITPSCASVLECLTELAFELGMNDAPRRKGPLSRALRRRLEGTQGLVIIDEADHLGAEVLEELRLLQESTRIGLVLMGNHRVYSNMTGGNRTVEFARLFSRIAKRTAINKTKKADVKAIADAWQINGEKELELLQQIAQKPGALRILNHSLRLAAMTAHGKGERVNEDYLRQAFRELDLDVDISTLLRN
;
A
#
# COMPACT_ATOMS: atom_id res chain seq x y z
N MET A 1 -30.44 -15.28 -8.30
CA MET A 1 -29.96 -16.52 -7.65
C MET A 1 -30.90 -16.84 -6.50
N ASN A 2 -31.30 -18.09 -6.31
CA ASN A 2 -32.08 -18.47 -5.11
C ASN A 2 -31.12 -18.74 -3.92
N ILE A 3 -31.65 -18.90 -2.70
CA ILE A 3 -30.84 -19.14 -1.49
C ILE A 3 -30.00 -20.43 -1.59
N SER A 4 -30.55 -21.48 -2.21
CA SER A 4 -29.84 -22.75 -2.41
C SER A 4 -28.62 -22.59 -3.31
N ASP A 5 -28.75 -21.82 -4.39
CA ASP A 5 -27.66 -21.54 -5.33
C ASP A 5 -26.53 -20.77 -4.64
N ILE A 6 -26.87 -19.78 -3.82
CA ILE A 6 -25.89 -18.96 -3.07
C ILE A 6 -25.12 -19.85 -2.08
N ARG A 7 -25.82 -20.73 -1.35
CA ARG A 7 -25.18 -21.66 -0.41
C ARG A 7 -24.24 -22.63 -1.14
N ALA A 8 -24.67 -23.17 -2.27
CA ALA A 8 -23.85 -24.06 -3.09
C ALA A 8 -22.60 -23.36 -3.60
N GLY A 9 -22.74 -22.16 -4.18
CA GLY A 9 -21.60 -21.37 -4.68
C GLY A 9 -20.58 -21.05 -3.60
N LEU A 10 -21.03 -20.57 -2.43
CA LEU A 10 -20.14 -20.30 -1.31
C LEU A 10 -19.45 -21.56 -0.76
N ARG A 11 -20.17 -22.69 -0.72
CA ARG A 11 -19.62 -23.97 -0.26
C ARG A 11 -18.49 -24.43 -1.18
N THR A 12 -18.70 -24.41 -2.49
CA THR A 12 -17.69 -24.78 -3.50
C THR A 12 -16.42 -23.94 -3.34
N LEU A 13 -16.56 -22.61 -3.20
CA LEU A 13 -15.39 -21.73 -3.05
C LEU A 13 -14.57 -22.02 -1.79
N VAL A 14 -15.22 -22.42 -0.69
CA VAL A 14 -14.52 -22.78 0.55
C VAL A 14 -13.91 -24.18 0.47
N GLU A 15 -14.61 -25.15 -0.13
CA GLU A 15 -14.12 -26.52 -0.31
C GLU A 15 -12.93 -26.60 -1.28
N ASN A 16 -12.89 -25.73 -2.30
CA ASN A 16 -11.77 -25.62 -3.24
C ASN A 16 -10.60 -24.80 -2.69
N GLU A 17 -10.66 -24.33 -1.44
CA GLU A 17 -9.65 -23.45 -0.83
C GLU A 17 -9.44 -22.10 -1.56
N GLU A 18 -10.38 -21.70 -2.43
CA GLU A 18 -10.34 -20.42 -3.16
C GLU A 18 -10.64 -19.22 -2.24
N THR A 19 -11.32 -19.47 -1.12
CA THR A 19 -11.58 -18.49 -0.05
C THR A 19 -11.73 -19.17 1.31
N THR A 20 -11.86 -18.37 2.38
CA THR A 20 -12.11 -18.88 3.72
C THR A 20 -13.35 -18.22 4.34
N PHE A 21 -14.02 -18.88 5.28
CA PHE A 21 -15.10 -18.27 6.05
C PHE A 21 -14.68 -16.95 6.72
N LYS A 22 -13.42 -16.84 7.14
CA LYS A 22 -12.86 -15.63 7.73
C LYS A 22 -12.79 -14.49 6.71
N GLN A 23 -12.39 -14.79 5.47
CA GLN A 23 -12.35 -13.81 4.39
C GLN A 23 -13.76 -13.34 4.01
N ILE A 24 -14.69 -14.29 3.82
CA ILE A 24 -16.11 -13.96 3.52
C ILE A 24 -16.71 -13.10 4.64
N ALA A 25 -16.45 -13.44 5.91
CA ALA A 25 -16.91 -12.67 7.07
C ALA A 25 -16.40 -11.23 7.06
N LEU A 26 -15.10 -11.07 6.83
CA LEU A 26 -14.45 -9.77 6.78
C LEU A 26 -15.03 -8.88 5.67
N GLU A 27 -15.25 -9.45 4.48
CA GLU A 27 -15.69 -8.69 3.30
C GLU A 27 -17.21 -8.44 3.26
N SER A 28 -18.01 -9.37 3.79
CA SER A 28 -19.47 -9.24 3.83
C SER A 28 -19.99 -8.49 5.07
N GLY A 29 -19.15 -8.32 6.10
CA GLY A 29 -19.53 -7.74 7.38
C GLY A 29 -20.36 -8.66 8.28
N LEU A 30 -20.49 -9.94 7.91
CA LEU A 30 -21.18 -10.96 8.71
C LEU A 30 -20.20 -11.69 9.63
N SER A 31 -20.72 -12.28 10.71
CA SER A 31 -19.89 -13.14 11.56
C SER A 31 -19.56 -14.47 10.86
N THR A 32 -18.40 -15.05 11.17
CA THR A 32 -18.01 -16.39 10.67
C THR A 32 -19.05 -17.45 11.05
N GLY A 33 -19.64 -17.37 12.25
CA GLY A 33 -20.69 -18.27 12.71
C GLY A 33 -21.99 -18.13 11.91
N THR A 34 -22.37 -16.90 11.54
CA THR A 34 -23.53 -16.61 10.67
C THR A 34 -23.33 -17.25 9.29
N ILE A 35 -22.16 -17.06 8.68
CA ILE A 35 -21.85 -17.59 7.35
C ILE A 35 -21.84 -19.12 7.36
N SER A 36 -21.14 -19.72 8.33
CA SER A 36 -21.08 -21.18 8.47
C SER A 36 -22.47 -21.79 8.69
N SER A 37 -23.29 -21.18 9.55
CA SER A 37 -24.66 -21.65 9.79
C SER A 37 -25.55 -21.47 8.56
N PHE A 38 -25.39 -20.38 7.81
CA PHE A 38 -26.16 -20.11 6.59
C PHE A 38 -25.83 -21.12 5.48
N ILE A 39 -24.54 -21.37 5.23
CA ILE A 39 -24.09 -22.32 4.20
C ILE A 39 -24.53 -23.76 4.53
N ASN A 40 -24.61 -24.11 5.81
CA ASN A 40 -25.04 -25.43 6.26
C ASN A 40 -26.55 -25.57 6.49
N ASP A 41 -27.35 -24.58 6.11
CA ASP A 41 -28.81 -24.56 6.32
C ASP A 41 -29.24 -24.72 7.79
N LYS A 42 -28.45 -24.17 8.71
CA LYS A 42 -28.69 -24.18 10.17
C LYS A 42 -28.93 -22.79 10.75
N TYR A 43 -29.01 -21.77 9.90
CA TYR A 43 -29.20 -20.39 10.35
C TYR A 43 -30.69 -20.10 10.56
N ASN A 44 -31.08 -19.88 11.82
CA ASN A 44 -32.48 -19.65 12.21
C ASN A 44 -32.90 -18.16 12.15
N GLY A 45 -32.03 -17.28 11.67
CA GLY A 45 -32.32 -15.85 11.54
C GLY A 45 -32.93 -15.48 10.19
N ASP A 46 -32.82 -14.21 9.84
CA ASP A 46 -33.28 -13.67 8.55
C ASP A 46 -32.40 -14.15 7.40
N ASN A 47 -32.80 -15.27 6.79
CA ASN A 47 -32.09 -15.88 5.66
C ASN A 47 -32.16 -15.03 4.39
N GLU A 48 -33.22 -14.23 4.20
CA GLU A 48 -33.35 -13.35 3.02
C GLU A 48 -32.37 -12.18 3.08
N ARG A 49 -32.24 -11.53 4.24
CA ARG A 49 -31.25 -10.48 4.42
C ARG A 49 -29.82 -10.99 4.22
N VAL A 50 -29.51 -12.16 4.79
CA VAL A 50 -28.18 -12.77 4.68
C VAL A 50 -27.89 -13.22 3.24
N SER A 51 -28.87 -13.80 2.55
CA SER A 51 -28.72 -14.21 1.16
C SER A 51 -28.41 -13.03 0.25
N GLN A 52 -29.06 -11.87 0.41
CA GLN A 52 -28.79 -10.68 -0.40
C GLN A 52 -27.38 -10.13 -0.20
N ILE A 53 -26.88 -10.12 1.04
CA ILE A 53 -25.52 -9.68 1.35
C ILE A 53 -24.50 -10.63 0.69
N LEU A 54 -24.70 -11.94 0.86
CA LEU A 54 -23.80 -12.94 0.34
C LEU A 54 -23.89 -13.11 -1.18
N GLN A 55 -25.05 -12.85 -1.78
CA GLN A 55 -25.21 -12.80 -3.23
C GLN A 55 -24.37 -11.67 -3.82
N ARG A 56 -24.47 -10.44 -3.28
CA ARG A 56 -23.64 -9.31 -3.73
C ARG A 56 -22.15 -9.61 -3.55
N TRP A 57 -21.78 -10.27 -2.45
CA TRP A 57 -20.41 -10.70 -2.22
C TRP A 57 -19.95 -11.71 -3.27
N LEU A 58 -20.76 -12.73 -3.56
CA LEU A 58 -20.46 -13.80 -4.51
C LEU A 58 -20.39 -13.27 -5.96
N GLU A 59 -21.32 -12.39 -6.34
CA GLU A 59 -21.29 -11.68 -7.62
C GLU A 59 -20.02 -10.84 -7.77
N LYS A 60 -19.63 -10.10 -6.73
CA LYS A 60 -18.37 -9.35 -6.71
C LYS A 60 -17.15 -10.29 -6.78
N TYR A 61 -17.18 -11.41 -6.07
CA TYR A 61 -16.09 -12.39 -6.06
C TYR A 61 -15.87 -12.96 -7.46
N HIS A 62 -16.93 -13.40 -8.14
CA HIS A 62 -16.85 -13.90 -9.51
C HIS A 62 -16.47 -12.79 -10.50
N ALA A 63 -17.03 -11.59 -10.38
CA ALA A 63 -16.66 -10.47 -11.24
C ALA A 63 -15.18 -10.08 -11.12
N VAL A 64 -14.55 -10.30 -9.96
CA VAL A 64 -13.10 -10.12 -9.77
C VAL A 64 -12.31 -11.32 -10.31
N ALA A 65 -12.81 -12.55 -10.14
CA ALA A 65 -12.17 -13.78 -10.65
C ALA A 65 -12.17 -13.87 -12.18
N GLU A 66 -13.12 -13.23 -12.84
CA GLU A 66 -13.17 -13.08 -14.31
C GLU A 66 -12.13 -12.07 -14.83
N LEU A 67 -11.53 -11.24 -13.98
CA LEU A 67 -10.51 -10.31 -14.44
C LEU A 67 -9.16 -11.03 -14.64
N PRO A 68 -8.36 -10.66 -15.65
CA PRO A 68 -6.99 -11.14 -15.75
C PRO A 68 -6.25 -10.89 -14.45
N GLU A 69 -5.71 -11.93 -13.82
CA GLU A 69 -5.04 -11.81 -12.52
C GLU A 69 -3.82 -10.89 -12.70
N PRO A 70 -3.86 -9.66 -12.18
CA PRO A 70 -2.76 -8.73 -12.36
C PRO A 70 -1.56 -9.26 -11.56
N PRO A 71 -0.33 -9.06 -12.04
CA PRO A 71 0.84 -9.45 -11.27
C PRO A 71 0.78 -8.82 -9.88
N ARG A 72 0.75 -9.64 -8.83
CA ARG A 72 0.57 -9.21 -7.43
C ARG A 72 1.56 -8.11 -7.04
N PHE A 73 2.81 -8.28 -7.45
CA PHE A 73 3.88 -7.31 -7.26
C PHE A 73 4.92 -7.46 -8.37
N VAL A 74 5.39 -6.34 -8.92
CA VAL A 74 6.45 -6.32 -9.93
C VAL A 74 7.71 -5.71 -9.30
N GLU A 75 8.78 -6.50 -9.20
CA GLU A 75 10.06 -6.03 -8.67
C GLU A 75 10.80 -5.17 -9.70
N THR A 76 10.49 -3.88 -9.71
CA THR A 76 11.12 -2.90 -10.62
C THR A 76 12.51 -2.47 -10.15
N GLN A 77 13.25 -1.75 -11.00
CA GLN A 77 14.55 -1.19 -10.62
C GLN A 77 14.41 -0.16 -9.48
N THR A 78 13.31 0.58 -9.46
CA THR A 78 12.98 1.50 -8.37
C THR A 78 12.71 0.74 -7.07
N VAL A 79 11.98 -0.38 -7.09
CA VAL A 79 11.81 -1.26 -5.91
C VAL A 79 13.16 -1.69 -5.35
N LYS A 80 14.04 -2.22 -6.21
CA LYS A 80 15.40 -2.67 -5.82
C LYS A 80 16.20 -1.55 -5.15
N GLN A 81 16.09 -0.32 -5.65
CA GLN A 81 16.77 0.84 -5.07
C GLN A 81 16.23 1.18 -3.67
N ILE A 82 14.91 1.14 -3.48
CA ILE A 82 14.26 1.37 -2.18
C ILE A 82 14.68 0.29 -1.18
N TRP A 83 14.60 -0.98 -1.58
CA TRP A 83 14.98 -2.12 -0.75
C TRP A 83 16.45 -2.11 -0.38
N THR A 84 17.33 -1.65 -1.27
CA THR A 84 18.75 -1.45 -0.94
C THR A 84 18.92 -0.47 0.23
N SER A 85 18.09 0.58 0.30
CA SER A 85 18.13 1.55 1.40
C SER A 85 17.53 1.01 2.68
N MET A 86 16.46 0.22 2.60
CA MET A 86 15.88 -0.48 3.74
C MET A 86 16.85 -1.52 4.34
N ARG A 87 17.48 -2.33 3.48
CA ARG A 87 18.52 -3.29 3.88
C ARG A 87 19.70 -2.59 4.54
N PHE A 88 20.17 -1.50 3.94
CA PHE A 88 21.25 -0.71 4.53
C PHE A 88 20.88 -0.18 5.92
N ALA A 89 19.72 0.45 6.08
CA ALA A 89 19.27 0.99 7.36
C ALA A 89 19.14 -0.10 8.44
N SER A 90 18.59 -1.26 8.08
CA SER A 90 18.45 -2.42 8.97
C SER A 90 19.81 -2.99 9.38
N LEU A 91 20.71 -3.24 8.43
CA LEU A 91 22.01 -3.86 8.70
C LEU A 91 22.97 -2.97 9.49
N THR A 92 22.90 -1.66 9.31
CA THR A 92 23.81 -0.72 9.97
C THR A 92 23.17 0.01 11.14
N GLU A 93 21.96 -0.39 11.57
CA GLU A 93 21.23 0.24 12.66
C GLU A 93 21.19 1.77 12.50
N SER A 94 20.85 2.24 11.29
CA SER A 94 20.97 3.65 10.91
C SER A 94 19.68 4.23 10.32
N ILE A 95 19.68 5.56 10.15
CA ILE A 95 18.58 6.29 9.53
C ILE A 95 18.84 6.40 8.02
N ALA A 96 17.86 5.98 7.22
CA ALA A 96 17.83 6.23 5.78
C ALA A 96 16.60 7.04 5.38
N VAL A 97 16.75 7.85 4.33
CA VAL A 97 15.66 8.62 3.73
C VAL A 97 15.44 8.19 2.30
N VAL A 98 14.17 7.94 1.95
CA VAL A 98 13.71 7.69 0.58
C VAL A 98 12.69 8.74 0.19
N CYS A 99 13.09 9.71 -0.63
CA CYS A 99 12.19 10.72 -1.17
C CYS A 99 11.90 10.48 -2.64
N GLY A 100 10.73 10.89 -3.11
CA GLY A 100 10.41 10.79 -4.52
C GLY A 100 9.02 11.32 -4.85
N ASN A 101 8.75 11.50 -6.15
CA ASN A 101 7.46 12.00 -6.61
C ASN A 101 6.30 11.04 -6.25
N PRO A 102 5.07 11.55 -6.15
CA PRO A 102 3.89 10.70 -5.99
C PRO A 102 3.78 9.67 -7.11
N GLY A 103 3.38 8.44 -6.77
CA GLY A 103 3.11 7.40 -7.77
C GLY A 103 4.32 6.66 -8.33
N VAL A 104 5.54 6.87 -7.83
CA VAL A 104 6.75 6.12 -8.27
C VAL A 104 6.91 4.73 -7.60
N GLY A 105 5.95 4.29 -6.78
CA GLY A 105 5.97 2.95 -6.17
C GLY A 105 6.61 2.85 -4.78
N LYS A 106 6.81 3.96 -4.06
CA LYS A 106 7.41 4.01 -2.71
C LYS A 106 6.67 3.12 -1.70
N THR A 107 5.40 3.45 -1.43
CA THR A 107 4.53 2.75 -0.47
C THR A 107 4.41 1.26 -0.79
N GLU A 108 4.20 0.90 -2.07
CA GLU A 108 4.08 -0.49 -2.48
C GLU A 108 5.38 -1.28 -2.29
N ALA A 109 6.54 -0.66 -2.58
CA ALA A 109 7.83 -1.27 -2.28
C ALA A 109 8.02 -1.52 -0.76
N ALA A 110 7.59 -0.59 0.09
CA ALA A 110 7.68 -0.72 1.54
C ALA A 110 6.75 -1.82 2.08
N ARG A 111 5.51 -1.88 1.60
CA ARG A 111 4.54 -2.92 1.95
C ARG A 111 5.05 -4.31 1.58
N GLU A 112 5.58 -4.47 0.38
CA GLU A 112 6.13 -5.76 -0.04
C GLU A 112 7.38 -6.11 0.78
N TYR A 113 8.26 -5.15 1.06
CA TYR A 113 9.43 -5.39 1.91
C TYR A 113 9.01 -5.86 3.31
N ARG A 114 8.01 -5.22 3.92
CA ARG A 114 7.45 -5.65 5.20
C ARG A 114 6.89 -7.07 5.13
N ARG A 115 6.17 -7.40 4.06
CA ARG A 115 5.54 -8.72 3.90
C ARG A 115 6.55 -9.86 3.78
N THR A 116 7.71 -9.61 3.16
CA THR A 116 8.70 -10.64 2.86
C THR A 116 9.85 -10.72 3.86
N ASN A 117 9.88 -9.87 4.89
CA ASN A 117 10.97 -9.80 5.86
C ASN A 117 10.43 -9.80 7.28
N ASN A 118 11.17 -10.42 8.20
CA ASN A 118 10.83 -10.42 9.62
C ASN A 118 11.22 -9.09 10.27
N ASN A 119 10.54 -8.76 11.38
CA ASN A 119 10.85 -7.58 12.21
C ASN A 119 10.88 -6.26 11.40
N VAL A 120 10.00 -6.14 10.42
CA VAL A 120 9.75 -4.90 9.70
C VAL A 120 8.37 -4.39 10.10
N TRP A 121 8.33 -3.14 10.55
CA TRP A 121 7.10 -2.45 10.94
C TRP A 121 6.95 -1.21 10.09
N MET A 122 5.73 -0.96 9.61
CA MET A 122 5.46 0.18 8.75
C MET A 122 4.22 0.91 9.25
N ILE A 123 4.36 2.21 9.48
CA ILE A 123 3.23 3.12 9.69
C ILE A 123 3.16 4.13 8.54
N THR A 124 1.95 4.55 8.20
CA THR A 124 1.71 5.61 7.21
C THR A 124 1.18 6.84 7.95
N ILE A 125 1.90 7.94 7.85
CA ILE A 125 1.55 9.18 8.53
C ILE A 125 0.47 9.92 7.74
N THR A 126 -0.54 10.38 8.47
CA THR A 126 -1.56 11.31 7.97
C THR A 126 -1.50 12.59 8.82
N PRO A 127 -2.14 13.70 8.37
CA PRO A 127 -2.22 14.91 9.19
C PRO A 127 -2.81 14.66 10.59
N SER A 128 -3.74 13.72 10.75
CA SER A 128 -4.32 13.38 12.06
C SER A 128 -3.32 12.66 12.97
N CYS A 129 -2.37 11.92 12.41
CA CYS A 129 -1.38 11.15 13.18
C CYS A 129 0.02 11.80 13.20
N ALA A 130 0.13 13.08 12.85
CA ALA A 130 1.39 13.79 12.70
C ALA A 130 1.97 14.38 14.00
N SER A 131 1.29 14.24 15.14
CA SER A 131 1.83 14.65 16.45
C SER A 131 2.71 13.56 17.06
N VAL A 132 3.58 13.90 18.03
CA VAL A 132 4.44 12.92 18.72
C VAL A 132 3.60 11.79 19.32
N LEU A 133 2.52 12.11 20.01
CA LEU A 133 1.71 11.11 20.71
C LEU A 133 1.04 10.16 19.71
N GLU A 134 0.43 10.70 18.66
CA GLU A 134 -0.28 9.89 17.66
C GLU A 134 0.70 9.03 16.85
N CYS A 135 1.81 9.59 16.37
CA CYS A 135 2.83 8.84 15.63
C CYS A 135 3.38 7.66 16.44
N LEU A 136 3.70 7.88 17.72
CA LEU A 136 4.16 6.80 18.60
C LEU A 136 3.03 5.79 18.91
N THR A 137 1.78 6.22 18.94
CA THR A 137 0.63 5.33 19.18
C THR A 137 0.39 4.43 17.98
N GLU A 138 0.44 4.96 16.75
CA GLU A 138 0.39 4.18 15.51
C GLU A 138 1.51 3.13 15.48
N LEU A 139 2.74 3.52 15.83
CA LEU A 139 3.86 2.58 15.90
C LEU A 139 3.62 1.49 16.95
N ALA A 140 3.05 1.83 18.10
CA ALA A 140 2.76 0.86 19.14
C ALA A 140 1.71 -0.17 18.68
N PHE A 141 0.65 0.25 17.99
CA PHE A 141 -0.34 -0.66 17.41
C PHE A 141 0.26 -1.56 16.33
N GLU A 142 1.09 -1.01 15.45
CA GLU A 142 1.81 -1.79 14.43
C GLU A 142 2.76 -2.83 15.07
N LEU A 143 3.30 -2.55 16.27
CA LEU A 143 4.10 -3.49 17.06
C LEU A 143 3.26 -4.53 17.84
N GLY A 144 1.93 -4.47 17.73
CA GLY A 144 0.98 -5.35 18.43
C GLY A 144 0.70 -4.95 19.88
N MET A 145 0.97 -3.70 20.27
CA MET A 145 0.78 -3.20 21.63
C MET A 145 -0.64 -2.63 21.81
N ASN A 146 -1.65 -3.50 21.93
CA ASN A 146 -3.06 -3.07 22.03
C ASN A 146 -3.37 -2.22 23.28
N ASP A 147 -2.66 -2.45 24.39
CA ASP A 147 -2.80 -1.70 25.65
C ASP A 147 -1.69 -0.64 25.85
N ALA A 148 -1.28 0.00 24.75
CA ALA A 148 -0.21 0.99 24.77
C ALA A 148 -0.55 2.19 25.70
N PRO A 149 0.44 2.72 26.45
CA PRO A 149 0.20 3.88 27.30
C PRO A 149 -0.23 5.12 26.50
N ARG A 150 -1.22 5.87 27.00
CA ARG A 150 -1.76 7.07 26.33
C ARG A 150 -1.00 8.37 26.60
N ARG A 151 0.19 8.31 27.20
CA ARG A 151 1.03 9.48 27.53
C ARG A 151 2.40 9.34 26.88
N LYS A 152 2.94 10.45 26.32
CA LYS A 152 4.20 10.49 25.56
C LYS A 152 5.35 9.72 26.24
N GLY A 153 5.69 10.08 27.48
CA GLY A 153 6.83 9.48 28.21
C GLY A 153 6.69 7.97 28.47
N PRO A 154 5.59 7.51 29.10
CA PRO A 154 5.32 6.08 29.26
C PRO A 154 5.30 5.30 27.94
N LEU A 155 4.70 5.87 26.88
CA LEU A 155 4.62 5.25 25.56
C LEU A 155 6.00 5.09 24.92
N SER A 156 6.80 6.17 24.91
CA SER A 156 8.18 6.14 24.40
C SER A 156 9.03 5.08 25.12
N ARG A 157 8.91 4.95 26.44
CA ARG A 157 9.61 3.89 27.20
C ARG A 157 9.12 2.49 26.85
N ALA A 158 7.82 2.32 26.62
CA ALA A 158 7.26 1.02 26.24
C ALA A 158 7.71 0.60 24.84
N LEU A 159 7.72 1.54 23.88
CA LEU A 159 8.27 1.33 22.54
C LEU A 159 9.75 0.96 22.57
N ARG A 160 10.56 1.67 23.37
CA ARG A 160 11.99 1.37 23.53
C ARG A 160 12.20 -0.08 23.97
N ARG A 161 11.53 -0.52 25.04
CA ARG A 161 11.61 -1.91 25.51
C ARG A 161 11.14 -2.94 24.47
N ARG A 162 10.13 -2.58 23.67
CA ARG A 162 9.56 -3.47 22.65
C ARG A 162 10.46 -3.64 21.42
N LEU A 163 11.26 -2.62 21.11
CA LEU A 163 12.13 -2.55 19.94
C LEU A 163 13.59 -2.92 20.25
N GLU A 164 14.04 -2.76 21.49
CA GLU A 164 15.39 -3.11 21.92
C GLU A 164 15.70 -4.59 21.66
N GLY A 165 16.88 -4.86 21.07
CA GLY A 165 17.32 -6.22 20.74
C GLY A 165 16.57 -6.88 19.57
N THR A 166 15.58 -6.22 18.95
CA THR A 166 14.84 -6.81 17.83
C THR A 166 15.61 -6.85 16.52
N GLN A 167 16.66 -6.01 16.40
CA GLN A 167 17.42 -5.77 15.17
C GLN A 167 16.50 -5.47 13.96
N GLY A 168 15.32 -4.89 14.24
CA GLY A 168 14.28 -4.67 13.23
C GLY A 168 14.42 -3.37 12.45
N LEU A 169 13.46 -3.14 11.58
CA LEU A 169 13.34 -1.94 10.75
C LEU A 169 11.97 -1.30 10.97
N VAL A 170 11.98 -0.01 11.31
CA VAL A 170 10.77 0.82 11.31
C VAL A 170 10.75 1.69 10.05
N ILE A 171 9.66 1.61 9.29
CA ILE A 171 9.39 2.41 8.10
C ILE A 171 8.29 3.41 8.43
N ILE A 172 8.58 4.68 8.20
CA ILE A 172 7.62 5.79 8.34
C ILE A 172 7.29 6.26 6.93
N ASP A 173 6.11 5.88 6.43
CA ASP A 173 5.60 6.32 5.13
C ASP A 173 4.86 7.65 5.23
N GLU A 174 4.87 8.44 4.16
CA GLU A 174 4.33 9.81 4.12
C GLU A 174 4.89 10.73 5.24
N ALA A 175 6.18 10.58 5.54
CA ALA A 175 6.90 11.32 6.58
C ALA A 175 6.98 12.84 6.32
N ASP A 176 6.58 13.36 5.14
CA ASP A 176 6.51 14.81 4.90
C ASP A 176 5.41 15.52 5.70
N HIS A 177 4.50 14.76 6.30
CA HIS A 177 3.55 15.30 7.27
C HIS A 177 4.16 15.55 8.66
N LEU A 178 5.34 15.00 8.96
CA LEU A 178 5.93 15.10 10.29
C LEU A 178 6.65 16.44 10.52
N GLY A 179 6.40 17.01 11.71
CA GLY A 179 7.13 18.15 12.22
C GLY A 179 8.47 17.76 12.87
N ALA A 180 9.29 18.76 13.15
CA ALA A 180 10.64 18.59 13.70
C ALA A 180 10.66 17.83 15.05
N GLU A 181 9.69 18.09 15.94
CA GLU A 181 9.56 17.43 17.25
C GLU A 181 9.40 15.90 17.09
N VAL A 182 8.56 15.46 16.15
CA VAL A 182 8.31 14.02 15.93
C VAL A 182 9.53 13.35 15.32
N LEU A 183 10.19 14.01 14.38
CA LEU A 183 11.40 13.50 13.76
C LEU A 183 12.53 13.33 14.78
N GLU A 184 12.68 14.27 15.73
CA GLU A 184 13.65 14.15 16.83
C GLU A 184 13.31 13.00 17.78
N GLU A 185 12.03 12.80 18.12
CA GLU A 185 11.60 11.65 18.93
C GLU A 185 11.88 10.31 18.24
N LEU A 186 11.62 10.20 16.94
CA LEU A 186 11.94 9.00 16.16
C LEU A 186 13.46 8.77 16.07
N ARG A 187 14.25 9.83 15.92
CA ARG A 187 15.72 9.77 15.96
C ARG A 187 16.23 9.27 17.31
N LEU A 188 15.69 9.80 18.40
CA LEU A 188 16.04 9.39 19.77
C LEU A 188 15.60 7.96 20.09
N LEU A 189 14.47 7.51 19.54
CA LEU A 189 14.02 6.13 19.63
C LEU A 189 15.03 5.22 18.92
N GLN A 190 15.33 5.51 17.65
CA GLN A 190 16.29 4.78 16.82
C GLN A 190 17.67 4.67 17.49
N GLU A 191 18.22 5.78 17.98
CA GLU A 191 19.55 5.81 18.63
C GLU A 191 19.58 4.94 19.90
N SER A 192 18.49 4.90 20.66
CA SER A 192 18.44 4.11 21.90
C SER A 192 18.21 2.62 21.68
N THR A 193 17.42 2.25 20.67
CA THR A 193 17.05 0.85 20.42
C THR A 193 17.94 0.19 19.39
N ARG A 194 18.74 0.98 18.67
CA ARG A 194 19.61 0.55 17.57
C ARG A 194 18.88 -0.27 16.50
N ILE A 195 17.67 0.14 16.17
CA ILE A 195 16.93 -0.39 15.01
C ILE A 195 17.30 0.38 13.75
N GLY A 196 16.98 -0.18 12.58
CA GLY A 196 16.93 0.59 11.35
C GLY A 196 15.71 1.53 11.35
N LEU A 197 15.88 2.74 10.82
CA LEU A 197 14.77 3.67 10.60
C LEU A 197 14.78 4.17 9.16
N VAL A 198 13.67 4.03 8.46
CA VAL A 198 13.50 4.56 7.10
C VAL A 198 12.37 5.59 7.10
N LEU A 199 12.70 6.81 6.68
CA LEU A 199 11.71 7.87 6.45
C LEU A 199 11.42 7.97 4.95
N MET A 200 10.15 7.76 4.57
CA MET A 200 9.69 7.81 3.18
C MET A 200 8.70 8.94 3.00
N GLY A 201 8.80 9.67 1.89
CA GLY A 201 7.84 10.73 1.59
C GLY A 201 8.17 11.50 0.31
N ASN A 202 7.59 12.68 0.15
CA ASN A 202 7.90 13.55 -0.97
C ASN A 202 9.26 14.25 -0.80
N HIS A 203 9.74 14.94 -1.84
CA HIS A 203 10.92 15.81 -1.79
C HIS A 203 10.81 16.90 -0.71
N ARG A 204 9.59 17.21 -0.24
CA ARG A 204 9.37 18.12 0.90
C ARG A 204 10.01 17.64 2.19
N VAL A 205 10.06 16.32 2.42
CA VAL A 205 10.84 15.77 3.54
C VAL A 205 12.26 16.32 3.44
N TYR A 206 12.87 16.26 2.25
CA TYR A 206 14.24 16.71 2.01
C TYR A 206 14.38 18.24 2.07
N SER A 207 13.48 19.01 1.45
CA SER A 207 13.58 20.48 1.48
C SER A 207 13.37 21.06 2.87
N ASN A 208 12.50 20.46 3.68
CA ASN A 208 12.34 20.81 5.09
C ASN A 208 13.59 20.42 5.90
N MET A 209 14.29 19.34 5.49
CA MET A 209 15.58 18.93 6.07
C MET A 209 16.78 19.79 5.60
N THR A 210 16.71 20.47 4.44
CA THR A 210 17.87 21.21 3.85
C THR A 210 17.69 22.73 3.71
N GLY A 211 16.49 23.29 3.95
CA GLY A 211 16.16 24.72 3.75
C GLY A 211 16.58 25.67 4.87
N GLY A 212 16.44 26.99 4.62
CA GLY A 212 17.05 28.10 5.38
C GLY A 212 16.53 28.38 6.80
N ASN A 213 15.38 27.82 7.19
CA ASN A 213 14.92 27.83 8.59
C ASN A 213 15.25 26.49 9.25
N ARG A 214 16.55 26.19 9.38
CA ARG A 214 16.99 24.98 10.09
C ARG A 214 16.66 25.13 11.57
N THR A 215 15.56 24.51 12.01
CA THR A 215 15.42 24.25 13.43
C THR A 215 16.55 23.32 13.87
N VAL A 216 17.01 23.46 15.11
CA VAL A 216 18.16 22.69 15.65
C VAL A 216 17.93 21.19 15.53
N GLU A 217 16.67 20.76 15.67
CA GLU A 217 16.20 19.38 15.56
C GLU A 217 16.44 18.81 14.16
N PHE A 218 16.15 19.55 13.09
CA PHE A 218 16.39 19.10 11.72
C PHE A 218 17.89 18.90 11.44
N ALA A 219 18.75 19.78 11.97
CA ALA A 219 20.19 19.63 11.81
C ALA A 219 20.73 18.37 12.53
N ARG A 220 20.18 18.04 13.71
CA ARG A 220 20.52 16.82 14.47
C ARG A 220 20.05 15.56 13.75
N LEU A 221 18.87 15.56 13.16
CA LEU A 221 18.42 14.46 12.31
C LEU A 221 19.36 14.30 11.12
N PHE A 222 19.68 15.40 10.42
CA PHE A 222 20.44 15.36 9.19
C PHE A 222 21.84 14.76 9.35
N SER A 223 22.52 15.05 10.47
CA SER A 223 23.84 14.47 10.77
C SER A 223 23.78 12.96 11.03
N ARG A 224 22.61 12.40 11.37
CA ARG A 224 22.39 10.97 11.61
C ARG A 224 21.87 10.20 10.41
N ILE A 225 21.45 10.87 9.34
CA ILE A 225 21.03 10.19 8.10
C ILE A 225 22.26 9.62 7.39
N ALA A 226 22.37 8.29 7.39
CA ALA A 226 23.48 7.56 6.78
C ALA A 226 23.28 7.32 5.28
N LYS A 227 22.04 7.20 4.79
CA LYS A 227 21.75 7.00 3.36
C LYS A 227 20.57 7.84 2.88
N ARG A 228 20.74 8.46 1.71
CA ARG A 228 19.72 9.29 1.04
C ARG A 228 19.44 8.72 -0.34
N THR A 229 18.16 8.53 -0.66
CA THR A 229 17.71 7.98 -1.95
C THR A 229 16.62 8.88 -2.51
N ALA A 230 16.87 9.48 -3.68
CA ALA A 230 15.89 10.30 -4.38
C ALA A 230 15.38 9.58 -5.63
N ILE A 231 14.06 9.53 -5.79
CA ILE A 231 13.35 8.91 -6.91
C ILE A 231 12.52 9.99 -7.62
N ASN A 232 13.19 10.71 -8.52
CA ASN A 232 12.61 11.89 -9.16
C ASN A 232 11.62 11.54 -10.27
N LYS A 233 11.76 10.38 -10.90
CA LYS A 233 10.93 9.96 -12.02
C LYS A 233 10.90 8.45 -12.14
N THR A 234 9.85 7.94 -12.79
CA THR A 234 9.77 6.55 -13.24
C THR A 234 10.92 6.26 -14.21
N LYS A 235 11.58 5.12 -14.03
CA LYS A 235 12.63 4.67 -14.96
C LYS A 235 12.00 3.90 -16.11
N LYS A 236 12.61 3.96 -17.30
CA LYS A 236 12.17 3.14 -18.45
C LYS A 236 12.15 1.64 -18.12
N ALA A 237 13.14 1.18 -17.35
CA ALA A 237 13.22 -0.20 -16.87
C ALA A 237 12.06 -0.59 -15.96
N ASP A 238 11.47 0.35 -15.20
CA ASP A 238 10.31 0.07 -14.36
C ASP A 238 9.06 -0.17 -15.22
N VAL A 239 8.85 0.68 -16.24
CA VAL A 239 7.74 0.54 -17.19
C VAL A 239 7.86 -0.76 -17.97
N LYS A 240 9.07 -1.09 -18.44
CA LYS A 240 9.34 -2.36 -19.12
C LYS A 240 9.04 -3.56 -18.22
N ALA A 241 9.52 -3.55 -16.98
CA ALA A 241 9.27 -4.66 -16.06
C ALA A 241 7.77 -4.87 -15.80
N ILE A 242 7.00 -3.78 -15.73
CA ILE A 242 5.54 -3.87 -15.61
C ILE A 242 4.92 -4.41 -16.91
N ALA A 243 5.30 -3.87 -18.08
CA ALA A 243 4.80 -4.36 -19.36
C ALA A 243 5.07 -5.86 -19.55
N ASP A 244 6.30 -6.32 -19.24
CA ASP A 244 6.70 -7.73 -19.28
C ASP A 244 5.80 -8.59 -18.37
N ALA A 245 5.49 -8.10 -17.15
CA ALA A 245 4.62 -8.80 -16.19
C ALA A 245 3.15 -8.90 -16.65
N TRP A 246 2.73 -7.99 -17.53
CA TRP A 246 1.43 -8.01 -18.21
C TRP A 246 1.48 -8.71 -19.58
N GLN A 247 2.62 -9.31 -19.95
CA GLN A 247 2.86 -9.95 -21.25
C GLN A 247 2.68 -9.00 -22.45
N ILE A 248 2.90 -7.69 -22.23
CA ILE A 248 2.82 -6.66 -23.26
C ILE A 248 4.22 -6.48 -23.87
N ASN A 249 4.41 -7.03 -25.07
CA ASN A 249 5.71 -7.02 -25.77
C ASN A 249 5.74 -6.11 -27.01
N GLY A 250 4.61 -5.49 -27.36
CA GLY A 250 4.53 -4.62 -28.53
C GLY A 250 5.23 -3.28 -28.30
N GLU A 251 5.92 -2.80 -29.34
CA GLU A 251 6.72 -1.56 -29.26
C GLU A 251 5.83 -0.34 -29.04
N LYS A 252 4.69 -0.25 -29.74
CA LYS A 252 3.74 0.87 -29.61
C LYS A 252 3.08 0.91 -28.24
N GLU A 253 2.71 -0.25 -27.70
CA GLU A 253 2.17 -0.36 -26.34
C GLU A 253 3.22 0.07 -25.31
N LEU A 254 4.47 -0.36 -25.47
CA LEU A 254 5.55 0.04 -24.56
C LEU A 254 5.83 1.55 -24.62
N GLU A 255 5.82 2.14 -25.82
CA GLU A 255 5.93 3.59 -25.99
C GLU A 255 4.78 4.34 -25.31
N LEU A 256 3.54 3.86 -25.47
CA LEU A 256 2.37 4.45 -24.82
C LEU A 256 2.45 4.34 -23.30
N LEU A 257 2.79 3.17 -22.76
CA LEU A 257 3.00 2.99 -21.33
C LEU A 257 4.10 3.93 -20.81
N GLN A 258 5.16 4.11 -21.59
CA GLN A 258 6.24 5.03 -21.25
C GLN A 258 5.77 6.48 -21.20
N GLN A 259 4.86 6.89 -22.09
CA GLN A 259 4.24 8.22 -22.08
C GLN A 259 3.30 8.39 -20.87
N ILE A 260 2.47 7.40 -20.57
CA ILE A 260 1.56 7.42 -19.40
C ILE A 260 2.37 7.56 -18.10
N ALA A 261 3.46 6.80 -17.96
CA ALA A 261 4.32 6.83 -16.78
C ALA A 261 5.05 8.18 -16.54
N GLN A 262 5.07 9.07 -17.52
CA GLN A 262 5.66 10.41 -17.42
C GLN A 262 4.63 11.48 -16.98
N LYS A 263 3.34 11.16 -16.98
CA LYS A 263 2.28 12.05 -16.50
C LYS A 263 2.28 12.16 -14.97
N PRO A 264 1.65 13.19 -14.39
CA PRO A 264 1.40 13.26 -12.95
C PRO A 264 0.79 11.95 -12.45
N GLY A 265 1.25 11.42 -11.31
CA GLY A 265 0.79 10.11 -10.82
C GLY A 265 1.58 8.90 -11.36
N ALA A 266 2.40 9.05 -12.39
CA ALA A 266 3.48 8.11 -12.75
C ALA A 266 3.01 6.64 -12.87
N LEU A 267 3.65 5.71 -12.16
CA LEU A 267 3.30 4.28 -12.20
C LEU A 267 1.90 4.00 -11.64
N ARG A 268 1.34 4.89 -10.81
CA ARG A 268 -0.03 4.74 -10.30
C ARG A 268 -1.03 4.80 -11.44
N ILE A 269 -0.98 5.86 -12.25
CA ILE A 269 -1.89 6.00 -13.40
C ILE A 269 -1.67 4.87 -14.39
N LEU A 270 -0.40 4.56 -14.71
CA LEU A 270 -0.07 3.43 -15.58
C LEU A 270 -0.73 2.13 -15.12
N ASN A 271 -0.66 1.80 -13.83
CA ASN A 271 -1.27 0.58 -13.30
C ASN A 271 -2.80 0.61 -13.34
N HIS A 272 -3.44 1.77 -13.12
CA HIS A 272 -4.88 1.89 -13.29
C HIS A 272 -5.30 1.74 -14.75
N SER A 273 -4.58 2.36 -15.69
CA SER A 273 -4.81 2.21 -17.13
C SER A 273 -4.66 0.76 -17.59
N LEU A 274 -3.63 0.05 -17.11
CA LEU A 274 -3.44 -1.36 -17.43
C LEU A 274 -4.59 -2.22 -16.92
N ARG A 275 -5.02 -2.02 -15.68
CA ARG A 275 -6.14 -2.77 -15.10
C ARG A 275 -7.42 -2.56 -15.90
N LEU A 276 -7.78 -1.31 -16.19
CA LEU A 276 -8.98 -1.00 -16.97
C LEU A 276 -8.91 -1.53 -18.40
N ALA A 277 -7.74 -1.41 -19.05
CA ALA A 277 -7.52 -1.98 -20.38
C ALA A 277 -7.67 -3.51 -20.38
N ALA A 278 -7.11 -4.18 -19.36
CA ALA A 278 -7.20 -5.63 -19.21
C ALA A 278 -8.63 -6.11 -18.94
N MET A 279 -9.38 -5.40 -18.08
CA MET A 279 -10.80 -5.66 -17.85
C MET A 279 -11.61 -5.56 -19.16
N THR A 280 -11.37 -4.50 -19.94
CA THR A 280 -12.09 -4.24 -21.19
C THR A 280 -11.76 -5.26 -22.27
N ALA A 281 -10.47 -5.59 -22.43
CA ALA A 281 -10.02 -6.59 -23.40
C ALA A 281 -10.56 -7.98 -23.05
N HIS A 282 -10.52 -8.36 -21.76
CA HIS A 282 -11.05 -9.64 -21.30
C HIS A 282 -12.55 -9.78 -21.58
N GLY A 283 -13.35 -8.74 -21.30
CA GLY A 283 -14.79 -8.74 -21.59
C GLY A 283 -15.13 -8.92 -23.09
N LYS A 284 -14.17 -8.69 -23.98
CA LYS A 284 -14.29 -8.89 -25.43
C LYS A 284 -13.57 -10.15 -25.94
N GLY A 285 -12.96 -10.94 -25.05
CA GLY A 285 -12.17 -12.12 -25.43
C GLY A 285 -10.86 -11.78 -26.15
N GLU A 286 -10.37 -10.55 -26.00
CA GLU A 286 -9.17 -10.04 -26.68
C GLU A 286 -8.01 -9.85 -25.71
N ARG A 287 -6.79 -9.69 -26.25
CA ARG A 287 -5.61 -9.32 -25.48
C ARG A 287 -5.51 -7.81 -25.35
N VAL A 288 -4.85 -7.35 -24.30
CA VAL A 288 -4.51 -5.92 -24.15
C VAL A 288 -3.65 -5.49 -25.33
N ASN A 289 -4.08 -4.42 -26.00
CA ASN A 289 -3.40 -3.81 -27.14
C ASN A 289 -3.36 -2.29 -26.95
N GLU A 290 -2.76 -1.59 -27.91
CA GLU A 290 -2.64 -0.14 -27.89
C GLU A 290 -3.99 0.59 -27.76
N ASP A 291 -5.04 0.14 -28.45
CA ASP A 291 -6.35 0.80 -28.44
C ASP A 291 -7.02 0.74 -27.07
N TYR A 292 -6.99 -0.43 -26.41
CA TYR A 292 -7.50 -0.57 -25.05
C TYR A 292 -6.73 0.28 -24.04
N LEU A 293 -5.40 0.37 -24.19
CA LEU A 293 -4.58 1.22 -23.34
C LEU A 293 -4.91 2.70 -23.55
N ARG A 294 -5.10 3.15 -24.80
CA ARG A 294 -5.49 4.54 -25.10
C ARG A 294 -6.90 4.86 -24.61
N GLN A 295 -7.83 3.92 -24.72
CA GLN A 295 -9.19 4.09 -24.21
C GLN A 295 -9.17 4.20 -22.69
N ALA A 296 -8.52 3.25 -22.01
CA ALA A 296 -8.42 3.23 -20.55
C ALA A 296 -7.69 4.46 -20.00
N PHE A 297 -6.60 4.87 -20.65
CA PHE A 297 -5.91 6.08 -20.26
C PHE A 297 -6.79 7.31 -20.45
N ARG A 298 -7.49 7.47 -21.58
CA ARG A 298 -8.44 8.58 -21.76
C ARG A 298 -9.52 8.59 -20.69
N GLU A 299 -10.10 7.44 -20.36
CA GLU A 299 -11.15 7.35 -19.34
C GLU A 299 -10.66 7.80 -17.95
N LEU A 300 -9.40 7.51 -17.62
CA LEU A 300 -8.79 7.85 -16.32
C LEU A 300 -8.09 9.20 -16.28
N ASP A 301 -7.63 9.71 -17.43
CA ASP A 301 -6.96 11.00 -17.63
C ASP A 301 -7.95 12.11 -17.98
N LEU A 302 -9.23 11.79 -18.19
CA LEU A 302 -10.29 12.79 -18.20
C LEU A 302 -10.23 13.48 -16.83
N ASP A 303 -9.66 14.68 -16.83
CA ASP A 303 -10.11 15.80 -16.01
C ASP A 303 -11.62 15.90 -16.24
N VAL A 304 -12.39 15.07 -15.54
CA VAL A 304 -13.82 15.23 -15.49
C VAL A 304 -13.99 16.57 -14.82
N ASP A 305 -14.45 17.56 -15.58
CA ASP A 305 -14.92 18.80 -14.99
C ASP A 305 -16.07 18.41 -14.06
N ILE A 306 -15.77 18.24 -12.78
CA ILE A 306 -16.71 17.72 -11.76
C ILE A 306 -17.98 18.60 -11.74
N SER A 307 -17.89 19.85 -12.20
CA SER A 307 -19.03 20.75 -12.36
C SER A 307 -20.07 20.26 -13.37
N THR A 308 -19.71 19.42 -14.34
CA THR A 308 -20.64 18.80 -15.30
C THR A 308 -21.31 17.53 -14.76
N LEU A 309 -20.67 16.79 -13.85
CA LEU A 309 -21.27 15.63 -13.18
C LEU A 309 -22.29 16.00 -12.10
N LEU A 310 -22.16 17.19 -11.50
CA LEU A 310 -23.03 17.68 -10.41
C LEU A 310 -24.27 18.44 -10.92
N ARG A 311 -24.52 18.46 -12.24
CA ARG A 311 -25.67 19.15 -12.86
C ARG A 311 -26.85 18.24 -13.25
N ASN A 312 -26.80 16.96 -12.88
CA ASN A 312 -27.92 16.03 -13.05
C ASN A 312 -28.50 15.61 -11.70
#